data_AF-A0AA50ISB2-F1
#
_entry.id   AF-A0AA50ISB2-F1
#
_cell.length_a   1.000
_cell.length_b   1.000
_cell.length_c   1.000
_cell.angle_alpha   90.00
_cell.angle_beta   90.00
_cell.angle_gamma   90.00
#
_symmetry.space_group_name_H-M   'P 1'
#
loop_
_entity.id
_entity.type
_entity.pdbx_description
1 polymer ?
#
loop_
_entity_poly.entity_id
_entity_poly.type
_entity_poly.pdbx_seq_one_letter_code
_entity_poly.pdbx_strand_id
1 'polypeptide(L)'
;LLDDHVVMAFAGLTADARILINRAQIECQSHKLTVEDPVTLEYITRYIASLKQKYTQSNGRRPFGISCLIGGFDYDGQPHLFQTEPSGIYYEWKANATGRSAKTVREFLEKNYSTDEVASEKGAV
;
A
#
# COMPACT_ATOMS: atom_id res chain seq x y z
N LEU A 1 9.03 2.61 -6.16
CA LEU A 1 9.26 3.19 -4.82
C LEU A 1 8.48 4.49 -4.72
N LEU A 2 7.81 4.72 -3.59
CA LEU A 2 7.14 5.99 -3.28
C LEU A 2 8.05 6.93 -2.52
N ASP A 3 8.87 6.37 -1.63
CA ASP A 3 9.99 7.00 -0.93
C ASP A 3 11.07 5.92 -0.69
N ASP A 4 12.19 6.27 -0.06
CA ASP A 4 13.31 5.34 0.19
C ASP A 4 12.89 4.10 0.99
N HIS A 5 11.98 4.25 1.96
CA HIS A 5 11.48 3.19 2.85
C HIS A 5 10.10 2.65 2.47
N VAL A 6 9.47 3.19 1.41
CA VAL A 6 8.09 2.87 1.02
C VAL A 6 8.01 2.30 -0.39
N VAL A 7 7.48 1.09 -0.50
CA VAL A 7 7.18 0.43 -1.78
C VAL A 7 5.68 0.25 -1.98
N MET A 8 5.26 0.32 -3.24
CA MET A 8 3.88 0.09 -3.64
C MET A 8 3.84 -0.88 -4.82
N ALA A 9 3.04 -1.93 -4.68
CA ALA A 9 2.61 -2.82 -5.75
C ALA A 9 1.11 -2.63 -6.00
N PHE A 10 0.61 -3.00 -7.18
CA PHE A 10 -0.80 -2.83 -7.53
C PHE A 10 -1.31 -3.96 -8.42
N ALA A 11 -2.63 -4.16 -8.39
CA ALA A 11 -3.36 -4.99 -9.35
C ALA A 11 -4.51 -4.18 -9.95
N GLY A 12 -4.66 -4.25 -11.28
CA GLY A 12 -5.71 -3.56 -12.04
C GLY A 12 -5.15 -2.66 -13.14
N LEU A 13 -5.81 -1.52 -13.39
CA LEU A 13 -5.49 -0.61 -14.49
C LEU A 13 -4.16 0.14 -14.29
N THR A 14 -3.17 -0.10 -15.15
CA THR A 14 -1.84 0.54 -15.07
C THR A 14 -1.88 2.07 -15.17
N ALA A 15 -2.79 2.63 -15.97
CA ALA A 15 -2.94 4.09 -16.10
C ALA A 15 -3.37 4.74 -14.77
N ASP A 16 -4.27 4.09 -14.05
CA ASP A 16 -4.74 4.54 -12.73
C ASP A 16 -3.62 4.46 -11.69
N ALA A 17 -2.81 3.40 -11.74
CA ALA A 17 -1.66 3.24 -10.87
C ALA A 17 -0.63 4.36 -11.03
N ARG A 18 -0.33 4.78 -12.26
CA ARG A 18 0.61 5.87 -12.53
C ARG A 18 0.17 7.19 -11.88
N ILE A 19 -1.13 7.48 -11.90
CA ILE A 19 -1.69 8.69 -11.27
C ILE A 19 -1.53 8.62 -9.75
N LEU A 20 -1.86 7.49 -9.12
CA LEU A 20 -1.73 7.34 -7.67
C LEU A 20 -0.27 7.35 -7.21
N ILE A 21 0.62 6.67 -7.93
CA ILE A 21 2.07 6.66 -7.62
C ILE A 21 2.63 8.07 -7.67
N ASN A 22 2.34 8.84 -8.73
CA ASN A 22 2.85 10.20 -8.86
C ASN A 22 2.35 11.11 -7.72
N ARG A 23 1.06 11.05 -7.38
CA ARG A 23 0.51 11.81 -6.25
C ARG A 23 1.11 11.40 -4.91
N ALA A 24 1.29 10.11 -4.68
CA ALA A 24 1.88 9.60 -3.45
C ALA A 24 3.35 10.02 -3.31
N GLN A 25 4.13 9.98 -4.39
CA GLN A 25 5.52 10.47 -4.39
C GLN A 25 5.59 11.96 -4.04
N ILE A 26 4.73 12.79 -4.63
CA ILE A 26 4.66 14.22 -4.31
C ILE A 26 4.30 14.42 -2.83
N GLU A 27 3.34 13.65 -2.32
CA GLU A 27 2.93 13.72 -0.92
C GLU A 27 4.08 13.36 0.03
N CYS A 28 4.83 12.27 -0.23
CA CYS A 28 5.98 11.88 0.59
C CYS A 28 7.00 13.03 0.71
N GLN A 29 7.34 13.66 -0.42
CA GLN A 29 8.30 14.76 -0.44
C GLN A 29 7.73 16.02 0.24
N SER A 30 6.46 16.34 -0.01
CA SER A 30 5.79 17.49 0.61
C SER A 30 5.70 17.35 2.13
N HIS A 31 5.37 16.16 2.63
CA HIS A 31 5.33 15.86 4.06
C HIS A 31 6.70 16.05 4.69
N LYS A 32 7.75 15.45 4.09
CA LYS A 32 9.13 15.58 4.57
C LYS A 32 9.62 17.02 4.59
N LEU A 33 9.24 17.84 3.61
CA LEU A 33 9.58 19.28 3.61
C LEU A 33 8.82 20.09 4.67
N THR A 34 7.61 19.67 5.04
CA THR A 34 6.73 20.44 5.93
C THR A 34 6.94 20.07 7.39
N VAL A 35 7.10 18.78 7.68
CA VAL A 35 7.14 18.20 9.02
C VAL A 35 8.57 17.77 9.40
N GLU A 36 9.53 17.90 8.47
CA GLU A 36 10.94 17.46 8.60
C GLU A 36 11.14 15.95 8.80
N ASP A 37 10.06 15.18 8.91
CA ASP A 37 10.07 13.72 9.03
C ASP A 37 9.48 13.02 7.78
N PRO A 38 10.01 11.84 7.39
CA PRO A 38 9.42 11.02 6.35
C PRO A 38 8.00 10.56 6.72
N VAL A 39 7.19 10.24 5.72
CA VAL A 39 5.83 9.71 5.97
C VAL A 39 5.89 8.34 6.65
N THR A 40 4.94 8.06 7.54
CA THR A 40 4.70 6.68 7.97
C THR A 40 3.96 5.88 6.90
N LEU A 41 4.10 4.55 6.91
CA LEU A 41 3.36 3.66 6.01
C LEU A 41 1.85 3.82 6.17
N GLU A 42 1.35 3.99 7.40
CA GLU A 42 -0.07 4.23 7.64
C GLU A 42 -0.53 5.57 7.04
N TYR A 43 0.26 6.64 7.22
CA TYR A 43 -0.07 7.97 6.72
C TYR A 43 -0.25 7.96 5.20
N ILE A 44 0.76 7.46 4.46
CA ILE A 44 0.70 7.47 2.99
C ILE A 44 -0.38 6.52 2.46
N THR A 45 -0.61 5.40 3.15
CA THR A 45 -1.73 4.49 2.84
C THR A 45 -3.07 5.22 2.96
N ARG A 46 -3.30 5.92 4.08
CA ARG A 46 -4.52 6.69 4.33
C ARG A 46 -4.69 7.82 3.32
N TYR A 47 -3.61 8.48 2.92
CA TYR A 47 -3.62 9.48 1.85
C TYR A 47 -4.10 8.88 0.52
N ILE A 48 -3.52 7.75 0.08
CA ILE A 48 -3.92 7.05 -1.15
C ILE A 48 -5.38 6.61 -1.07
N ALA A 49 -5.81 6.05 0.06
CA ALA A 49 -7.17 5.60 0.30
C ALA A 49 -8.17 6.77 0.24
N SER A 50 -7.83 7.92 0.83
CA SER A 50 -8.62 9.15 0.76
C SER A 50 -8.72 9.70 -0.67
N LEU A 51 -7.64 9.63 -1.45
CA LEU A 51 -7.70 10.00 -2.87
C LEU A 51 -8.64 9.09 -3.66
N LYS A 52 -8.63 7.77 -3.41
CA LYS A 52 -9.56 6.84 -4.04
C LYS A 52 -11.01 7.15 -3.64
N GLN A 53 -11.27 7.34 -2.35
CA GLN A 53 -12.58 7.67 -1.81
C GLN A 53 -13.15 8.96 -2.41
N LYS A 54 -12.34 10.01 -2.58
CA LYS A 54 -12.80 11.27 -3.19
C LYS A 54 -13.39 11.05 -4.60
N TYR A 55 -12.84 10.09 -5.35
CA TYR A 55 -13.34 9.75 -6.69
C TYR A 55 -14.60 8.87 -6.67
N THR A 56 -14.95 8.24 -5.55
CA THR A 56 -16.23 7.54 -5.40
C THR A 56 -17.38 8.49 -5.03
N GLN A 57 -17.05 9.64 -4.44
CA GLN A 57 -18.03 10.66 -4.01
C GLN A 57 -18.13 11.87 -4.96
N SER A 58 -17.29 11.92 -6.01
CA SER A 58 -17.31 13.01 -6.99
C SER A 58 -18.15 12.65 -8.21
N ASN A 59 -19.11 13.51 -8.56
CA ASN A 59 -19.86 13.38 -9.81
C ASN A 59 -18.94 13.60 -11.04
N GLY A 60 -19.21 12.87 -12.12
CA GLY A 60 -18.51 13.05 -13.40
C GLY A 60 -17.08 12.47 -13.45
N ARG A 61 -16.67 11.69 -12.44
CA ARG A 61 -15.39 10.97 -12.43
C ARG A 61 -15.64 9.50 -12.14
N ARG A 62 -14.86 8.62 -12.78
CA ARG A 62 -14.87 7.19 -12.44
C ARG A 62 -13.94 6.90 -11.25
N PRO A 63 -14.24 5.93 -10.38
CA PRO A 63 -13.30 5.42 -9.39
C PRO A 63 -12.03 4.85 -10.01
N PHE A 64 -10.97 4.75 -9.20
CA PHE A 64 -9.74 4.08 -9.59
C PHE A 64 -9.94 2.56 -9.63
N GLY A 65 -9.61 1.93 -10.75
CA GLY A 65 -9.74 0.49 -10.97
C GLY A 65 -8.54 -0.31 -10.48
N ILE A 66 -7.99 0.03 -9.31
CA ILE A 66 -6.81 -0.63 -8.74
C ILE A 66 -6.91 -0.88 -7.24
N SER A 67 -6.43 -2.05 -6.82
CA SER A 67 -6.07 -2.35 -5.44
C SER A 67 -4.55 -2.24 -5.30
N CYS A 68 -4.09 -1.72 -4.16
CA CYS A 68 -2.65 -1.48 -3.94
C CYS A 68 -2.19 -2.20 -2.68
N LEU A 69 -1.00 -2.79 -2.74
CA LEU A 69 -0.25 -3.21 -1.57
C LEU A 69 0.84 -2.16 -1.32
N ILE A 70 0.90 -1.62 -0.11
CA ILE A 70 1.90 -0.66 0.31
C ILE A 70 2.69 -1.33 1.42
N GLY A 71 3.99 -1.50 1.22
CA GLY A 71 4.87 -2.16 2.17
C GLY A 71 6.09 -1.30 2.46
N GLY A 72 6.72 -1.54 3.60
CA GLY A 72 7.94 -0.83 3.97
C GLY A 72 8.26 -0.99 5.45
N PHE A 73 9.23 -0.21 5.89
CA PHE A 73 9.62 -0.11 7.30
C PHE A 73 9.46 1.34 7.74
N ASP A 74 8.75 1.58 8.83
CA ASP A 74 8.73 2.91 9.45
C ASP A 74 10.10 3.24 10.07
N TYR A 75 10.29 4.49 10.50
CA TYR A 75 11.60 4.96 10.98
C TYR A 75 12.08 4.27 12.26
N ASP A 76 11.16 3.71 13.04
CA ASP A 76 11.45 2.85 14.20
C ASP A 76 11.86 1.42 13.81
N GLY A 77 11.92 1.12 12.51
CA GLY A 77 12.27 -0.17 11.94
C GLY A 77 11.11 -1.17 11.93
N GLN A 78 9.88 -0.78 12.28
CA GLN A 78 8.75 -1.70 12.27
C GLN A 78 8.26 -1.94 10.83
N PRO A 79 8.12 -3.21 10.40
CA PRO A 79 7.59 -3.54 9.09
C PRO A 79 6.07 -3.37 9.07
N HIS A 80 5.56 -2.74 8.01
CA HIS A 80 4.13 -2.61 7.78
C HIS A 80 3.76 -3.05 6.37
N LEU A 81 2.61 -3.71 6.24
CA LEU A 81 2.00 -4.06 4.96
C LEU A 81 0.53 -3.66 4.98
N PHE A 82 0.18 -2.68 4.15
CA PHE A 82 -1.19 -2.20 3.98
C PHE A 82 -1.75 -2.61 2.62
N GLN A 83 -3.07 -2.78 2.56
CA GLN A 83 -3.83 -2.89 1.32
C GLN A 83 -4.83 -1.75 1.23
N THR A 84 -4.97 -1.13 0.05
CA THR A 84 -6.04 -0.17 -0.25
C THR A 84 -6.93 -0.67 -1.39
N GLU A 85 -8.24 -0.48 -1.26
CA GLU A 85 -9.24 -0.88 -2.25
C GLU A 85 -9.78 0.30 -3.07
N PRO A 86 -10.34 0.08 -4.27
CA PRO A 86 -11.02 1.10 -5.07
C PRO A 86 -12.05 1.95 -4.32
N SER A 87 -12.69 1.38 -3.30
CA SER A 87 -13.66 2.05 -2.43
C SER A 87 -13.04 3.14 -1.55
N GLY A 88 -11.71 3.11 -1.37
CA GLY A 88 -10.98 3.97 -0.44
C GLY A 88 -10.90 3.40 0.99
N ILE A 89 -11.25 2.14 1.18
CA ILE A 89 -10.96 1.43 2.44
C ILE A 89 -9.50 0.95 2.41
N TYR A 90 -8.86 0.92 3.57
CA TYR A 90 -7.54 0.32 3.75
C TYR A 90 -7.49 -0.59 4.99
N TYR A 91 -6.58 -1.55 4.97
CA TYR A 91 -6.37 -2.53 6.04
C TYR A 91 -4.88 -2.83 6.18
N GLU A 92 -4.44 -3.10 7.40
CA GLU A 92 -3.11 -3.63 7.69
C GLU A 92 -3.12 -5.16 7.68
N TRP A 93 -2.04 -5.77 7.20
CA TRP A 93 -1.88 -7.21 7.06
C TRP A 93 -0.50 -7.66 7.51
N LYS A 94 -0.39 -8.89 8.01
CA LYS A 94 0.90 -9.57 8.22
C LYS A 94 1.44 -10.16 6.92
N ALA A 95 0.55 -10.76 6.13
CA ALA A 95 0.82 -11.28 4.80
C ALA A 95 -0.44 -11.15 3.95
N ASN A 96 -0.29 -10.82 2.67
CA ASN A 96 -1.43 -10.58 1.80
C ASN A 96 -1.09 -10.76 0.31
N ALA A 97 -2.12 -10.98 -0.50
CA ALA A 97 -2.05 -11.02 -1.95
C ALA A 97 -3.26 -10.31 -2.56
N THR A 98 -3.06 -9.65 -3.70
CA THR A 98 -4.11 -8.95 -4.45
C THR A 98 -4.06 -9.33 -5.93
N GLY A 99 -5.17 -9.14 -6.65
CA GLY A 99 -5.32 -9.51 -8.06
C GLY A 99 -5.80 -10.94 -8.31
N ARG A 100 -5.45 -11.51 -9.48
CA ARG A 100 -5.91 -12.84 -9.89
C ARG A 100 -5.35 -13.91 -8.96
N SER A 101 -6.20 -14.84 -8.53
CA SER A 101 -5.85 -15.93 -7.61
C SER A 101 -5.48 -15.49 -6.19
N ALA A 102 -5.73 -14.23 -5.81
CA ALA A 102 -5.45 -13.71 -4.48
C ALA A 102 -6.06 -14.56 -3.34
N LYS A 103 -7.26 -15.12 -3.56
CA LYS A 103 -7.92 -16.02 -2.60
C LYS A 103 -7.07 -17.26 -2.31
N THR A 104 -6.65 -17.98 -3.36
CA THR A 104 -5.82 -19.18 -3.23
C THR A 104 -4.48 -18.88 -2.56
N VAL A 105 -3.85 -17.76 -2.91
CA VAL A 105 -2.58 -17.34 -2.28
C VAL A 105 -2.79 -16.99 -0.81
N ARG A 106 -3.88 -16.28 -0.47
CA ARG A 106 -4.21 -15.99 0.94
C ARG A 106 -4.48 -17.25 1.75
N GLU A 107 -5.21 -18.23 1.22
CA GLU A 107 -5.44 -19.52 1.88
C GLU A 107 -4.13 -20.31 2.11
N PHE A 108 -3.15 -20.17 1.21
CA PHE A 108 -1.80 -20.70 1.41
C PHE A 108 -1.07 -19.95 2.52
N LEU A 109 -1.07 -18.62 2.50
CA LEU A 109 -0.43 -17.79 3.52
C LEU A 109 -1.03 -18.02 4.91
N GLU A 110 -2.35 -18.18 5.02
CA GLU A 110 -3.03 -18.49 6.29
C GLU A 110 -2.53 -19.78 6.95
N LYS A 111 -2.08 -20.76 6.15
CA LYS A 111 -1.60 -22.06 6.64
C LYS A 111 -0.09 -22.11 6.86
N ASN A 112 0.67 -21.29 6.13
CA ASN A 112 2.14 -21.41 6.07
C ASN A 112 2.87 -20.17 6.59
N TYR A 113 2.18 -19.06 6.86
CA TYR A 113 2.83 -17.87 7.39
C TYR A 113 3.14 -18.03 8.88
N SER A 114 4.40 -17.79 9.24
CA SER A 114 4.86 -17.67 10.63
C SER A 114 5.71 -16.42 10.78
N THR A 115 5.39 -15.59 11.78
CA THR A 115 6.16 -14.37 12.07
C THR A 115 7.63 -14.69 12.38
N ASP A 116 7.88 -15.81 13.06
CA ASP A 116 9.23 -16.20 13.46
C ASP A 116 10.09 -16.62 12.25
N GLU A 117 9.46 -17.25 11.26
CA GLU A 117 10.14 -17.69 10.04
C GLU A 117 10.54 -16.50 9.18
N VAL A 118 9.67 -15.49 9.07
CA VAL A 118 9.93 -14.28 8.24
C VAL A 118 10.70 -13.18 8.97
N ALA A 119 11.09 -13.40 10.24
CA ALA A 119 11.83 -12.42 11.04
C ALA A 119 13.27 -12.18 10.54
N SER A 120 13.81 -13.08 9.73
CA SER A 120 15.15 -12.97 9.16
C SER A 120 15.12 -12.95 7.63
N GLU A 121 16.09 -12.28 7.02
CA GLU A 121 16.22 -12.21 5.56
C GLU A 121 16.26 -13.59 4.90
N LYS A 122 16.84 -14.61 5.55
CA LYS A 122 16.90 -15.98 5.03
C LYS A 122 15.56 -16.71 5.00
N GLY A 123 14.62 -16.34 5.86
CA GLY A 123 13.29 -16.96 5.89
C GLY A 123 12.23 -16.16 5.13
N ALA A 124 12.57 -14.94 4.69
CA ALA A 124 11.70 -14.11 3.85
C ALA A 124 11.89 -14.33 2.33
N VAL A 125 12.88 -15.13 1.91
CA VAL A 125 13.26 -15.41 0.51
C VAL A 125 12.94 -16.83 0.10
#